data_AF-A0AAW8JAD5-F1
#
_entry.id   AF-A0AAW8JAD5-F1
#
_cell.length_a   1.000
_cell.length_b   1.000
_cell.length_c   1.000
_cell.angle_alpha   90.00
_cell.angle_beta   90.00
_cell.angle_gamma   90.00
#
_symmetry.space_group_name_H-M   'P 1'
#
loop_
_entity.id
_entity.type
_entity.pdbx_description
1 polymer ?
#
loop_
_entity_poly.entity_id
_entity_poly.type
_entity_poly.pdbx_seq_one_letter_code
_entity_poly.pdbx_strand_id
1 'polypeptide(L)'
;MQPPEIEQYFRKKLAQLDWQNITKMMHQQGYMLLEQLLTESQCDLIKSHYDHPTLYRKTVNMQRYRFGLGEYRYFNYPLPHMIHQLRTQMYSYLMPIANAWFNMLNIETTFPENHQDFLFQCHQKGQLKATPLILKYDKNGFNTLHQDLYGEVYFPIQLVVFLNQVNTDYQGGEFVLTQQIPRAQSKVTVLQPKKGDVVIFTTQFKPEKGLRGYYRINIKHGVSPLHQGERYTLGIIFHDAVN
;
A
#
# COMPACT_ATOMS: atom_id res chain seq x y z
N MET A 1 18.95 -6.78 11.91
CA MET A 1 19.32 -7.65 10.77
C MET A 1 20.23 -6.86 9.86
N GLN A 2 21.28 -7.50 9.37
CA GLN A 2 22.19 -6.92 8.39
C GLN A 2 21.52 -6.86 7.00
N PRO A 3 21.98 -5.98 6.09
CA PRO A 3 21.38 -5.84 4.77
C PRO A 3 21.20 -7.16 3.97
N PRO A 4 22.16 -8.10 3.95
CA PRO A 4 22.00 -9.38 3.25
C PRO A 4 20.91 -10.28 3.86
N GLU A 5 20.76 -10.25 5.19
CA GLU A 5 19.74 -11.05 5.90
C GLU A 5 18.33 -10.57 5.56
N ILE A 6 18.14 -9.25 5.46
CA ILE A 6 16.85 -8.64 5.10
C ILE A 6 16.46 -9.01 3.66
N GLU A 7 17.40 -8.93 2.73
CA GLU A 7 17.14 -9.33 1.34
C GLU A 7 16.74 -10.80 1.28
N GLN A 8 17.48 -11.68 1.96
CA GLN A 8 17.20 -13.11 1.99
C GLN A 8 15.87 -13.43 2.68
N TYR A 9 15.51 -12.68 3.73
CA TYR A 9 14.24 -12.80 4.44
C TYR A 9 13.05 -12.63 3.47
N PHE A 10 12.99 -11.50 2.76
CA PHE A 10 11.89 -11.25 1.82
C PHE A 10 11.91 -12.22 0.65
N ARG A 11 13.10 -12.55 0.12
CA ARG A 11 13.22 -13.52 -0.99
C ARG A 11 12.61 -14.86 -0.61
N LYS A 12 12.92 -15.37 0.58
CA LYS A 12 12.36 -16.64 1.08
C LYS A 12 10.86 -16.53 1.36
N LYS A 13 10.44 -15.49 2.09
CA LYS A 13 9.03 -15.31 2.47
C LYS A 13 8.11 -15.17 1.26
N LEU A 14 8.49 -14.33 0.29
CA LEU A 14 7.68 -14.10 -0.91
C LEU A 14 7.64 -15.33 -1.82
N ALA A 15 8.73 -16.09 -1.94
CA ALA A 15 8.74 -17.32 -2.72
C ALA A 15 7.82 -18.43 -2.16
N GLN A 16 7.47 -18.38 -0.88
CA GLN A 16 6.60 -19.35 -0.21
C GLN A 16 5.11 -18.99 -0.29
N LEU A 17 4.77 -17.78 -0.75
CA LEU A 17 3.38 -17.37 -0.86
C LEU A 17 2.69 -18.07 -2.03
N ASP A 18 1.40 -18.38 -1.87
CA ASP A 18 0.56 -18.88 -2.95
C ASP A 18 0.17 -17.73 -3.89
N TRP A 19 1.07 -17.43 -4.82
CA TRP A 19 0.85 -16.37 -5.82
C TRP A 19 -0.30 -16.65 -6.77
N GLN A 20 -0.69 -17.91 -6.97
CA GLN A 20 -1.87 -18.23 -7.76
C GLN A 20 -3.13 -17.78 -7.03
N ASN A 21 -3.25 -18.08 -5.74
CA ASN A 21 -4.36 -17.61 -4.92
C ASN A 21 -4.34 -16.08 -4.75
N ILE A 22 -3.18 -15.47 -4.48
CA ILE A 22 -3.06 -14.01 -4.37
C ILE A 22 -3.54 -13.34 -5.66
N THR A 23 -3.09 -13.82 -6.83
CA THR A 23 -3.51 -13.30 -8.13
C THR A 23 -5.02 -13.43 -8.33
N LYS A 24 -5.58 -14.61 -8.03
CA LYS A 24 -7.02 -14.86 -8.09
C LYS A 24 -7.80 -13.88 -7.20
N MET A 25 -7.39 -13.72 -5.94
CA MET A 25 -8.05 -12.82 -5.00
C MET A 25 -7.94 -11.37 -5.45
N MET A 26 -6.77 -10.93 -5.92
CA MET A 26 -6.61 -9.59 -6.48
C MET A 26 -7.59 -9.34 -7.65
N HIS A 27 -7.74 -10.26 -8.60
CA HIS A 27 -8.73 -10.12 -9.67
C HIS A 27 -10.18 -10.07 -9.16
N GLN A 28 -10.51 -10.91 -8.18
CA GLN A 28 -11.89 -11.04 -7.68
C GLN A 28 -12.33 -9.84 -6.84
N GLN A 29 -11.50 -9.38 -5.91
CA GLN A 29 -11.90 -8.37 -4.91
C GLN A 29 -11.04 -7.10 -4.92
N GLY A 30 -9.93 -7.06 -5.65
CA GLY A 30 -9.04 -5.89 -5.72
C GLY A 30 -8.14 -5.70 -4.50
N TYR A 31 -8.10 -6.68 -3.59
CA TYR A 31 -7.18 -6.71 -2.45
C TYR A 31 -6.85 -8.15 -2.02
N MET A 32 -5.83 -8.31 -1.17
CA MET A 32 -5.49 -9.55 -0.49
C MET A 32 -4.84 -9.24 0.86
N LEU A 33 -5.19 -10.00 1.89
CA LEU A 33 -4.54 -9.97 3.20
C LEU A 33 -3.47 -11.06 3.26
N LEU A 34 -2.23 -10.67 3.56
CA LEU A 34 -1.12 -11.57 3.86
C LEU A 34 -0.86 -11.54 5.35
N GLU A 35 -1.01 -12.69 6.00
CA GLU A 35 -0.78 -12.81 7.44
C GLU A 35 0.72 -12.93 7.74
N GLN A 36 1.19 -12.21 8.75
CA GLN A 36 2.54 -12.34 9.33
C GLN A 36 3.68 -12.31 8.30
N LEU A 37 3.59 -11.42 7.31
CA LEU A 37 4.66 -11.22 6.35
C LEU A 37 5.89 -10.60 7.02
N LEU A 38 5.67 -9.71 8.00
CA LEU A 38 6.71 -9.16 8.85
C LEU A 38 6.62 -9.77 10.26
N THR A 39 7.77 -9.96 10.89
CA THR A 39 7.83 -10.34 12.31
C THR A 39 7.50 -9.14 13.20
N GLU A 40 7.07 -9.39 14.44
CA GLU A 40 6.80 -8.32 15.39
C GLU A 40 8.00 -7.38 15.61
N SER A 41 9.20 -7.96 15.71
CA SER A 41 10.45 -7.19 15.86
C SER A 41 10.79 -6.31 14.64
N GLN A 42 10.43 -6.76 13.43
CA GLN A 42 10.57 -5.95 12.22
C GLN A 42 9.58 -4.79 12.23
N CYS A 43 8.33 -5.04 12.66
CA CYS A 43 7.32 -4.00 12.83
C CYS A 43 7.74 -2.96 13.87
N ASP A 44 8.26 -3.37 15.03
CA ASP A 44 8.73 -2.46 16.08
C ASP A 44 9.90 -1.59 15.61
N LEU A 45 10.84 -2.18 14.86
CA LEU A 45 11.93 -1.43 14.24
C LEU A 45 11.40 -0.35 13.30
N ILE A 46 10.49 -0.70 12.38
CA ILE A 46 9.91 0.26 11.44
C ILE A 46 9.10 1.33 12.19
N LYS A 47 8.31 0.95 13.20
CA LYS A 47 7.54 1.87 14.04
C LYS A 47 8.47 2.87 14.76
N SER A 48 9.61 2.40 15.28
CA SER A 48 10.59 3.26 15.97
C SER A 48 11.19 4.35 15.07
N HIS A 49 11.16 4.16 13.75
CA HIS A 49 11.60 5.20 12.80
C HIS A 49 10.70 6.43 12.79
N TYR A 50 9.45 6.34 13.27
CA TYR A 50 8.48 7.44 13.18
C TYR A 50 9.04 8.77 13.69
N ASP A 51 9.76 8.74 14.82
CA ASP A 51 10.35 9.92 15.46
C ASP A 51 11.77 10.24 14.98
N HIS A 52 12.29 9.51 13.99
CA HIS A 52 13.62 9.74 13.46
C HIS A 52 13.68 11.04 12.64
N PRO A 53 14.52 12.02 13.01
CA PRO A 53 14.42 13.39 12.47
C PRO A 53 14.81 13.52 11.00
N THR A 54 15.67 12.63 10.49
CA THR A 54 16.27 12.78 9.15
C THR A 54 15.78 11.79 8.10
N LEU A 55 14.90 10.84 8.46
CA LEU A 55 14.43 9.82 7.51
C LEU A 55 13.37 10.34 6.55
N TYR A 56 12.79 11.51 6.82
CA TYR A 56 11.59 12.00 6.15
C TYR A 56 11.87 13.22 5.29
N ARG A 57 11.29 13.25 4.10
CA ARG A 57 11.31 14.43 3.21
C ARG A 57 10.15 15.38 3.45
N LYS A 58 9.05 14.88 4.03
CA LYS A 58 7.80 15.62 4.20
C LYS A 58 6.93 14.99 5.27
N THR A 59 6.41 15.81 6.16
CA THR A 59 5.33 15.46 7.09
C THR A 59 4.04 16.12 6.64
N VAL A 60 2.95 15.36 6.65
CA VAL A 60 1.61 15.83 6.30
C VAL A 60 0.68 15.68 7.48
N ASN A 61 0.20 16.81 7.97
CA ASN A 61 -0.92 16.86 8.91
C ASN A 61 -2.24 16.77 8.13
N MET A 62 -2.97 15.67 8.30
CA MET A 62 -4.12 15.33 7.46
C MET A 62 -5.27 16.34 7.56
N GLN A 63 -5.44 16.94 8.74
CA GLN A 63 -6.51 17.93 9.02
C GLN A 63 -6.40 19.14 8.09
N ARG A 64 -5.16 19.58 7.80
CA ARG A 64 -4.91 20.74 6.92
C ARG A 64 -5.44 20.52 5.50
N TYR A 65 -5.50 19.27 5.06
CA TYR A 65 -5.91 18.90 3.69
C TYR A 65 -7.29 18.23 3.63
N ARG A 66 -8.02 18.18 4.76
CA ARG A 66 -9.33 17.50 4.89
C ARG A 66 -9.29 16.01 4.51
N PHE A 67 -8.12 15.37 4.65
CA PHE A 67 -7.98 13.93 4.41
C PHE A 67 -8.41 13.09 5.61
N GLY A 68 -8.58 13.71 6.78
CA GLY A 68 -9.00 13.07 8.00
C GLY A 68 -8.32 13.70 9.20
N LEU A 69 -8.14 12.90 10.26
CA LEU A 69 -7.49 13.30 11.50
C LEU A 69 -6.31 12.36 11.75
N GLY A 70 -5.08 12.87 11.64
CA GLY A 70 -3.87 12.06 11.78
C GLY A 70 -2.67 12.69 11.09
N GLU A 71 -1.56 11.96 11.05
CA GLU A 71 -0.33 12.40 10.41
C GLU A 71 0.29 11.27 9.60
N TYR A 72 0.90 11.63 8.47
CA TYR A 72 1.81 10.72 7.78
C TYR A 72 3.09 11.41 7.33
N ARG A 73 4.17 10.64 7.27
CA ARG A 73 5.52 11.11 6.92
C ARG A 73 6.05 10.30 5.75
N TYR A 74 6.40 10.98 4.66
CA TYR A 74 7.07 10.35 3.51
C TYR A 74 8.55 10.19 3.79
N PHE A 75 9.06 8.96 3.63
CA PHE A 75 10.48 8.68 3.71
C PHE A 75 11.23 9.41 2.57
N ASN A 76 12.48 9.77 2.83
CA ASN A 76 13.39 10.30 1.83
C ASN A 76 14.29 9.17 1.26
N TYR A 77 14.94 9.43 0.12
CA TYR A 77 16.04 8.58 -0.32
C TYR A 77 17.34 8.92 0.43
N PRO A 78 18.22 7.92 0.71
CA PRO A 78 17.97 6.49 0.55
C PRO A 78 16.94 5.98 1.57
N LEU A 79 16.11 5.02 1.16
CA LEU A 79 15.12 4.41 2.05
C LEU A 79 15.81 3.51 3.10
N PRO A 80 15.26 3.37 4.32
CA PRO A 80 15.67 2.31 5.23
C PRO A 80 15.66 0.96 4.52
N HIS A 81 16.71 0.17 4.69
CA HIS A 81 16.97 -1.01 3.85
C HIS A 81 15.79 -2.00 3.81
N MET A 82 15.09 -2.21 4.92
CA MET A 82 13.90 -3.06 4.99
C MET A 82 12.74 -2.57 4.11
N ILE A 83 12.51 -1.26 4.10
CA ILE A 83 11.47 -0.60 3.29
C ILE A 83 11.85 -0.70 1.81
N HIS A 84 13.13 -0.48 1.49
CA HIS A 84 13.64 -0.64 0.13
C HIS A 84 13.46 -2.08 -0.38
N GLN A 85 13.88 -3.09 0.40
CA GLN A 85 13.79 -4.49 -0.01
C GLN A 85 12.34 -4.96 -0.17
N LEU A 86 11.45 -4.61 0.77
CA LEU A 86 10.02 -4.92 0.65
C LEU A 86 9.43 -4.30 -0.63
N ARG A 87 9.68 -3.00 -0.88
CA ARG A 87 9.17 -2.30 -2.06
C ARG A 87 9.72 -2.90 -3.36
N THR A 88 11.01 -3.18 -3.44
CA THR A 88 11.62 -3.69 -4.67
C THR A 88 11.22 -5.14 -4.96
N GLN A 89 11.26 -6.03 -3.97
CA GLN A 89 10.99 -7.45 -4.22
C GLN A 89 9.49 -7.73 -4.44
N MET A 90 8.60 -7.04 -3.72
CA MET A 90 7.16 -7.23 -3.89
C MET A 90 6.69 -6.79 -5.29
N TYR A 91 7.31 -5.75 -5.86
CA TYR A 91 6.97 -5.22 -7.18
C TYR A 91 6.95 -6.30 -8.26
N SER A 92 8.00 -7.13 -8.35
CA SER A 92 8.13 -8.13 -9.43
C SER A 92 7.05 -9.21 -9.39
N TYR A 93 6.51 -9.51 -8.21
CA TYR A 93 5.37 -10.44 -8.09
C TYR A 93 4.02 -9.78 -8.39
N LEU A 94 3.88 -8.47 -8.16
CA LEU A 94 2.65 -7.72 -8.43
C LEU A 94 2.54 -7.22 -9.87
N MET A 95 3.68 -7.00 -10.54
CA MET A 95 3.77 -6.53 -11.92
C MET A 95 2.93 -7.38 -12.90
N PRO A 96 2.96 -8.73 -12.86
CA PRO A 96 2.12 -9.54 -13.76
C PRO A 96 0.62 -9.28 -13.58
N ILE A 97 0.17 -9.04 -12.33
CA ILE A 97 -1.23 -8.72 -12.02
C ILE A 97 -1.58 -7.35 -12.59
N ALA A 98 -0.72 -6.35 -12.39
CA ALA A 98 -0.90 -5.00 -12.91
C ALA A 98 -1.00 -4.98 -14.45
N ASN A 99 -0.08 -5.66 -15.13
CA ASN A 99 -0.07 -5.77 -16.59
C ASN A 99 -1.31 -6.52 -17.11
N ALA A 100 -1.74 -7.59 -16.43
CA ALA A 100 -2.97 -8.28 -16.78
C ALA A 100 -4.20 -7.36 -16.65
N TRP A 101 -4.28 -6.55 -15.59
CA TRP A 101 -5.38 -5.61 -15.41
C TRP A 101 -5.42 -4.55 -16.51
N PHE A 102 -4.27 -3.99 -16.87
CA PHE A 102 -4.18 -2.95 -17.88
C PHE A 102 -4.51 -3.48 -19.27
N ASN A 103 -4.04 -4.69 -19.60
CA ASN A 103 -4.41 -5.38 -20.83
C ASN A 103 -5.92 -5.65 -20.91
N MET A 104 -6.53 -6.21 -19.86
CA MET A 104 -7.98 -6.46 -19.81
C MET A 104 -8.80 -5.19 -20.08
N LEU A 105 -8.30 -4.03 -19.64
CA LEU A 105 -8.95 -2.74 -19.77
C LEU A 105 -8.51 -1.93 -20.99
N ASN A 106 -7.70 -2.51 -21.88
CA ASN A 106 -7.12 -1.85 -23.05
C ASN A 106 -6.40 -0.53 -22.71
N ILE A 107 -5.64 -0.52 -21.62
CA ILE A 107 -4.81 0.62 -21.21
C ILE A 107 -3.42 0.42 -21.82
N GLU A 108 -2.97 1.38 -22.63
CA GLU A 108 -1.68 1.35 -23.33
C GLU A 108 -0.52 1.70 -22.39
N THR A 109 -0.29 0.85 -21.38
CA THR A 109 0.85 0.96 -20.47
C THR A 109 1.28 -0.42 -20.03
N THR A 110 2.58 -0.70 -20.11
CA THR A 110 3.20 -1.94 -19.67
C THR A 110 4.25 -1.63 -18.62
N PHE A 111 4.14 -2.27 -17.48
CA PHE A 111 5.09 -2.15 -16.37
C PHE A 111 6.30 -3.08 -16.62
N PRO A 112 7.54 -2.59 -16.47
CA PRO A 112 8.75 -3.39 -16.69
C PRO A 112 8.93 -4.43 -15.58
N GLU A 113 9.75 -5.46 -15.82
CA GLU A 113 9.96 -6.58 -14.87
C GLU A 113 10.65 -6.15 -13.58
N ASN A 114 11.58 -5.20 -13.66
CA ASN A 114 12.35 -4.70 -12.53
C ASN A 114 11.75 -3.40 -11.98
N HIS A 115 11.69 -3.29 -10.66
CA HIS A 115 11.26 -2.06 -9.99
C HIS A 115 12.16 -0.86 -10.33
N GLN A 116 13.46 -1.09 -10.47
CA GLN A 116 14.41 -0.02 -10.83
C GLN A 116 14.11 0.58 -12.21
N ASP A 117 13.75 -0.25 -13.19
CA ASP A 117 13.37 0.22 -14.52
C ASP A 117 12.07 1.03 -14.46
N PHE A 118 11.13 0.63 -13.61
CA PHE A 118 9.90 1.38 -13.37
C PHE A 118 10.17 2.74 -12.69
N LEU A 119 11.09 2.79 -11.72
CA LEU A 119 11.51 4.06 -11.12
C LEU A 119 12.20 4.95 -12.16
N PHE A 120 13.01 4.39 -13.07
CA PHE A 120 13.60 5.15 -14.16
C PHE A 120 12.54 5.77 -15.08
N GLN A 121 11.45 5.06 -15.37
CA GLN A 121 10.30 5.63 -16.10
C GLN A 121 9.66 6.80 -15.32
N CYS A 122 9.51 6.67 -14.00
CA CYS A 122 9.05 7.78 -13.15
C CYS A 122 10.00 8.98 -13.27
N HIS A 123 11.31 8.74 -13.21
CA HIS A 123 12.33 9.81 -13.23
C HIS A 123 12.34 10.57 -14.56
N GLN A 124 12.13 9.88 -15.68
CA GLN A 124 11.96 10.52 -17.00
C GLN A 124 10.75 11.48 -17.04
N LYS A 125 9.76 11.28 -16.17
CA LYS A 125 8.58 12.14 -16.02
C LYS A 125 8.69 13.13 -14.86
N GLY A 126 9.90 13.34 -14.33
CA GLY A 126 10.15 14.28 -13.24
C GLY A 126 9.63 13.83 -11.86
N GLN A 127 9.20 12.58 -11.74
CA GLN A 127 8.79 11.98 -10.47
C GLN A 127 10.01 11.43 -9.72
N LEU A 128 10.68 12.26 -8.90
CA LEU A 128 11.96 11.93 -8.25
C LEU A 128 11.88 11.65 -6.75
N LYS A 129 10.69 11.73 -6.14
CA LYS A 129 10.53 11.68 -4.69
C LYS A 129 9.98 10.32 -4.24
N ALA A 130 10.67 9.70 -3.27
CA ALA A 130 10.22 8.45 -2.67
C ALA A 130 8.80 8.58 -2.07
N THR A 131 7.99 7.54 -2.25
CA THR A 131 6.58 7.49 -1.84
C THR A 131 6.24 6.58 -0.66
N PRO A 132 7.11 5.65 -0.20
CA PRO A 132 6.89 4.99 1.07
C PRO A 132 6.67 6.01 2.20
N LEU A 133 5.72 5.69 3.07
CA LEU A 133 5.30 6.60 4.14
C LEU A 133 4.86 5.84 5.38
N ILE A 134 5.05 6.43 6.55
CA ILE A 134 4.51 5.90 7.81
C ILE A 134 3.33 6.78 8.24
N LEU A 135 2.23 6.15 8.64
CA LEU A 135 1.03 6.84 9.15
C LEU A 135 0.90 6.60 10.65
N LYS A 136 0.47 7.64 11.36
CA LYS A 136 0.08 7.59 12.76
C LYS A 136 -1.33 8.18 12.90
N TYR A 137 -2.18 7.44 13.60
CA TYR A 137 -3.48 7.92 14.08
C TYR A 137 -3.52 7.83 15.60
N ASP A 138 -3.96 8.90 16.24
CA ASP A 138 -4.31 8.91 17.66
C ASP A 138 -5.82 8.63 17.84
N LYS A 139 -6.31 8.62 19.08
CA LYS A 139 -7.74 8.55 19.39
C LYS A 139 -8.55 9.54 18.54
N ASN A 140 -9.68 9.07 18.01
CA ASN A 140 -10.56 9.72 17.03
C ASN A 140 -9.96 9.90 15.63
N GLY A 141 -8.67 9.58 15.44
CA GLY A 141 -8.01 9.65 14.15
C GLY A 141 -8.65 8.74 13.11
N PHE A 142 -8.73 9.22 11.88
CA PHE A 142 -9.36 8.51 10.76
C PHE A 142 -8.77 8.98 9.43
N ASN A 143 -9.02 8.21 8.37
CA ASN A 143 -8.73 8.61 7.00
C ASN A 143 -9.99 8.49 6.15
N THR A 144 -10.34 9.58 5.47
CA THR A 144 -11.47 9.60 4.53
C THR A 144 -11.27 8.60 3.39
N LEU A 145 -12.35 8.22 2.71
CA LEU A 145 -12.25 7.33 1.56
C LEU A 145 -11.60 8.04 0.37
N HIS A 146 -10.43 7.55 -0.07
CA HIS A 146 -9.61 8.16 -1.10
C HIS A 146 -8.96 7.10 -2.03
N GLN A 147 -8.21 7.61 -3.00
CA GLN A 147 -7.40 6.86 -3.97
C GLN A 147 -6.04 7.57 -4.06
N ASP A 148 -4.94 6.82 -4.11
CA ASP A 148 -3.59 7.38 -4.11
C ASP A 148 -3.07 7.56 -5.53
N LEU A 149 -3.60 8.58 -6.21
CA LEU A 149 -3.17 8.93 -7.56
C LEU A 149 -2.42 10.25 -7.53
N TYR A 150 -1.14 10.20 -7.85
CA TYR A 150 -0.32 11.39 -8.03
C TYR A 150 0.80 11.11 -9.02
N GLY A 151 1.11 12.10 -9.85
CA GLY A 151 2.04 11.95 -10.97
C GLY A 151 1.40 11.41 -12.25
N GLU A 152 2.16 11.45 -13.34
CA GLU A 152 1.81 10.90 -14.64
C GLU A 152 1.98 9.37 -14.68
N VAL A 153 3.05 8.85 -14.06
CA VAL A 153 3.36 7.43 -13.96
C VAL A 153 2.88 6.92 -12.61
N TYR A 154 1.99 5.93 -12.60
CA TYR A 154 1.54 5.28 -11.38
C TYR A 154 1.49 3.76 -11.53
N PHE A 155 1.63 3.05 -10.42
CA PHE A 155 1.43 1.61 -10.34
C PHE A 155 0.05 1.32 -9.72
N PRO A 156 -0.76 0.42 -10.29
CA PRO A 156 -2.17 0.27 -9.92
C PRO A 156 -2.40 -0.56 -8.66
N ILE A 157 -1.33 -1.02 -8.01
CA ILE A 157 -1.38 -1.81 -6.79
C ILE A 157 -0.47 -1.16 -5.76
N GLN A 158 -0.86 -1.18 -4.50
CA GLN A 158 -0.07 -0.72 -3.37
C GLN A 158 -0.26 -1.65 -2.18
N LEU A 159 0.49 -1.42 -1.10
CA LEU A 159 0.34 -2.19 0.12
C LEU A 159 0.41 -1.32 1.38
N VAL A 160 -0.20 -1.82 2.44
CA VAL A 160 -0.11 -1.28 3.79
C VAL A 160 0.27 -2.38 4.76
N VAL A 161 1.31 -2.13 5.55
CA VAL A 161 1.81 -3.02 6.61
C VAL A 161 1.32 -2.50 7.96
N PHE A 162 0.81 -3.40 8.80
CA PHE A 162 0.30 -3.08 10.13
C PHE A 162 1.41 -3.24 11.15
N LEU A 163 1.82 -2.13 11.78
CA LEU A 163 3.04 -2.07 12.59
C LEU A 163 2.79 -2.30 14.08
N ASN A 164 1.54 -2.27 14.52
CA ASN A 164 1.18 -2.50 15.91
C ASN A 164 -0.17 -3.22 16.05
N GLN A 165 -0.45 -3.74 17.23
CA GLN A 165 -1.43 -4.80 17.44
C GLN A 165 -2.83 -4.24 17.73
N VAL A 166 -3.79 -4.54 16.84
CA VAL A 166 -5.21 -4.25 17.07
C VAL A 166 -5.72 -5.00 18.31
N ASN A 167 -6.61 -4.36 19.07
CA ASN A 167 -7.19 -4.81 20.34
C ASN A 167 -6.21 -4.93 21.52
N THR A 168 -4.94 -4.53 21.32
CA THR A 168 -3.95 -4.40 22.39
C THR A 168 -3.41 -2.97 22.45
N ASP A 169 -2.85 -2.48 21.34
CA ASP A 169 -2.26 -1.15 21.25
C ASP A 169 -3.30 -0.07 20.86
N TYR A 170 -4.38 -0.48 20.17
CA TYR A 170 -5.48 0.40 19.77
C TYR A 170 -6.79 -0.38 19.55
N GLN A 171 -7.92 0.34 19.56
CA GLN A 171 -9.26 -0.18 19.21
C GLN A 171 -9.92 0.71 18.14
N GLY A 172 -10.75 0.12 17.28
CA GLY A 172 -11.23 0.77 16.06
C GLY A 172 -10.11 0.87 15.01
N GLY A 173 -10.18 1.85 14.10
CA GLY A 173 -9.13 2.06 13.10
C GLY A 173 -9.03 0.95 12.07
N GLU A 174 -10.15 0.32 11.75
CA GLU A 174 -10.27 -0.68 10.69
C GLU A 174 -9.81 -0.11 9.35
N PHE A 175 -9.17 -0.94 8.54
CA PHE A 175 -8.90 -0.62 7.16
C PHE A 175 -10.15 -0.88 6.33
N VAL A 176 -10.65 0.16 5.67
CA VAL A 176 -11.93 0.12 4.95
C VAL A 176 -11.66 0.21 3.46
N LEU A 177 -12.31 -0.66 2.69
CA LEU A 177 -12.39 -0.57 1.23
C LEU A 177 -13.85 -0.37 0.83
N THR A 178 -14.10 0.54 -0.10
CA THR A 178 -15.42 0.69 -0.73
C THR A 178 -15.34 0.43 -2.22
N GLN A 179 -16.09 -0.55 -2.68
CA GLN A 179 -16.22 -0.89 -4.08
C GLN A 179 -17.49 -0.25 -4.64
N GLN A 180 -17.35 0.61 -5.65
CA GLN A 180 -18.47 1.19 -6.36
C GLN A 180 -19.16 0.12 -7.22
N ILE A 181 -20.47 -0.02 -7.10
CA ILE A 181 -21.26 -0.93 -7.93
C ILE A 181 -22.14 -0.08 -8.86
N PRO A 182 -22.04 -0.23 -10.19
CA PRO A 182 -22.86 0.54 -11.12
C PRO A 182 -24.35 0.40 -10.81
N ARG A 183 -25.05 1.52 -10.62
CA ARG A 183 -26.50 1.60 -10.32
C ARG A 183 -26.92 0.93 -9.01
N ALA A 184 -26.00 0.73 -8.07
CA ALA A 184 -26.29 0.23 -6.73
C ALA A 184 -25.47 0.98 -5.67
N GLN A 185 -25.79 0.75 -4.40
CA GLN A 185 -24.97 1.24 -3.29
C GLN A 185 -23.61 0.55 -3.27
N SER A 186 -22.61 1.26 -2.75
CA SER A 186 -21.24 0.72 -2.64
C SER A 186 -21.19 -0.48 -1.71
N LYS A 187 -20.42 -1.50 -2.07
CA LYS A 187 -20.05 -2.59 -1.17
C LYS A 187 -18.89 -2.14 -0.28
N VAL A 188 -19.03 -2.31 1.03
CA VAL A 188 -17.99 -2.00 2.01
C VAL A 188 -17.33 -3.29 2.48
N THR A 189 -16.01 -3.29 2.51
CA THR A 189 -15.19 -4.31 3.16
C THR A 189 -14.44 -3.66 4.32
N VAL A 190 -14.46 -4.30 5.48
CA VAL A 190 -13.79 -3.82 6.70
C VAL A 190 -12.81 -4.89 7.15
N LEU A 191 -11.54 -4.51 7.33
CA LEU A 191 -10.47 -5.41 7.75
C LEU A 191 -9.85 -4.94 9.07
N GLN A 192 -9.51 -5.89 9.93
CA GLN A 192 -8.73 -5.68 11.16
C GLN A 192 -7.42 -6.52 11.15
N PRO A 193 -6.44 -6.19 10.30
CA PRO A 193 -5.19 -6.94 10.24
C PRO A 193 -4.38 -6.79 11.54
N LYS A 194 -3.67 -7.85 11.90
CA LYS A 194 -2.81 -7.92 13.10
C LYS A 194 -1.44 -7.31 12.81
N LYS A 195 -0.64 -7.13 13.87
CA LYS A 195 0.75 -6.69 13.72
C LYS A 195 1.52 -7.66 12.83
N GLY A 196 2.23 -7.15 11.84
CA GLY A 196 2.98 -7.95 10.87
C GLY A 196 2.21 -8.34 9.61
N ASP A 197 0.89 -8.14 9.59
CA ASP A 197 0.07 -8.41 8.42
C ASP A 197 0.24 -7.31 7.36
N VAL A 198 0.00 -7.68 6.11
CA VAL A 198 0.06 -6.79 4.96
C VAL A 198 -1.21 -6.90 4.14
N VAL A 199 -1.86 -5.77 3.86
CA VAL A 199 -2.93 -5.71 2.87
C VAL A 199 -2.33 -5.20 1.56
N ILE A 200 -2.40 -6.02 0.51
CA ILE A 200 -2.15 -5.63 -0.87
C ILE A 200 -3.49 -5.19 -1.46
N PHE A 201 -3.55 -4.05 -2.14
CA PHE A 201 -4.82 -3.54 -2.66
C PHE A 201 -4.62 -2.62 -3.86
N THR A 202 -5.68 -2.46 -4.66
CA THR A 202 -5.66 -1.55 -5.80
C THR A 202 -5.55 -0.09 -5.37
N THR A 203 -4.81 0.69 -6.15
CA THR A 203 -4.69 2.14 -6.00
C THR A 203 -5.99 2.87 -6.37
N GLN A 204 -6.76 2.35 -7.33
CA GLN A 204 -7.93 3.06 -7.88
C GLN A 204 -9.07 2.14 -8.32
N PHE A 205 -8.78 1.08 -9.05
CA PHE A 205 -9.79 0.22 -9.64
C PHE A 205 -9.30 -1.22 -9.81
N LYS A 206 -10.24 -2.14 -9.99
CA LYS A 206 -9.96 -3.46 -10.56
C LYS A 206 -10.77 -3.67 -11.85
N PRO A 207 -10.30 -4.50 -12.79
CA PRO A 207 -11.13 -4.99 -13.87
C PRO A 207 -12.28 -5.85 -13.35
N GLU A 208 -13.44 -5.75 -14.00
CA GLU A 208 -14.59 -6.60 -13.77
C GLU A 208 -15.18 -7.06 -15.09
N LYS A 209 -15.57 -8.33 -15.19
CA LYS A 209 -16.09 -8.89 -16.43
C LYS A 209 -17.55 -8.50 -16.60
N GLY A 210 -17.87 -7.76 -17.65
CA GLY A 210 -19.23 -7.45 -18.08
C GLY A 210 -19.63 -8.22 -19.35
N LEU A 211 -20.84 -7.96 -19.84
CA LEU A 211 -21.37 -8.59 -21.06
C LEU A 211 -20.58 -8.22 -22.33
N ARG A 212 -19.99 -7.02 -22.37
CA ARG A 212 -19.28 -6.45 -23.55
C ARG A 212 -17.76 -6.44 -23.39
N GLY A 213 -17.21 -7.18 -22.42
CA GLY A 213 -15.80 -7.15 -22.07
C GLY A 213 -15.57 -6.66 -20.64
N TYR A 214 -14.33 -6.31 -20.31
CA TYR A 214 -13.97 -5.83 -18.98
C TYR A 214 -14.23 -4.33 -18.84
N TYR A 215 -14.61 -3.91 -17.64
CA TYR A 215 -14.77 -2.51 -17.27
C TYR A 215 -14.15 -2.25 -15.90
N ARG A 216 -13.94 -0.97 -15.56
CA ARG A 216 -13.37 -0.57 -14.27
C ARG A 216 -14.43 -0.59 -13.17
N ILE A 217 -14.09 -1.22 -12.06
CA ILE A 217 -14.78 -1.04 -10.78
C ILE A 217 -13.90 -0.20 -9.89
N ASN A 218 -14.36 1.02 -9.57
CA ASN A 218 -13.63 1.93 -8.69
C ASN A 218 -13.65 1.42 -7.26
N ILE A 219 -12.48 1.44 -6.63
CA ILE A 219 -12.27 1.12 -5.24
C ILE A 219 -11.63 2.33 -4.56
N LYS A 220 -12.18 2.73 -3.42
CA LYS A 220 -11.56 3.67 -2.50
C LYS A 220 -11.15 2.93 -1.24
N HIS A 221 -10.19 3.49 -0.52
CA HIS A 221 -9.77 2.96 0.77
C HIS A 221 -9.69 4.09 1.80
N GLY A 222 -9.73 3.72 3.08
CA GLY A 222 -9.68 4.66 4.19
C GLY A 222 -9.48 3.92 5.52
N VAL A 223 -9.59 4.68 6.60
CA VAL A 223 -9.44 4.16 7.97
C VAL A 223 -10.60 4.71 8.78
N SER A 224 -11.36 3.83 9.43
CA SER A 224 -12.43 4.24 10.35
C SER A 224 -11.84 4.98 11.58
N PRO A 225 -12.66 5.67 12.37
CA PRO A 225 -12.19 6.32 13.59
C PRO A 225 -11.54 5.33 14.57
N LEU A 226 -10.37 5.69 15.09
CA LEU A 226 -9.81 5.07 16.27
C LEU A 226 -10.63 5.43 17.50
N HIS A 227 -10.91 4.46 18.34
CA HIS A 227 -11.63 4.68 19.60
C HIS A 227 -10.67 4.82 20.79
N GLN A 228 -9.54 4.10 20.74
CA GLN A 228 -8.52 4.09 21.80
C GLN A 228 -7.13 3.84 21.21
N GLY A 229 -6.11 4.30 21.93
CA GLY A 229 -4.70 4.03 21.62
C GLY A 229 -4.17 4.79 20.41
N GLU A 230 -3.07 4.28 19.86
CA GLU A 230 -2.37 4.83 18.68
C GLU A 230 -2.19 3.73 17.64
N ARG A 231 -2.42 4.04 16.36
CA ARG A 231 -2.27 3.08 15.25
C ARG A 231 -1.18 3.53 14.31
N TYR A 232 -0.27 2.61 13.99
CA TYR A 232 0.86 2.82 13.10
C TYR A 232 0.80 1.86 11.91
N THR A 233 0.96 2.41 10.71
CA THR A 233 1.04 1.61 9.47
C THR A 233 2.13 2.15 8.55
N LEU A 234 2.75 1.26 7.77
CA LEU A 234 3.67 1.62 6.68
C LEU A 234 2.94 1.45 5.35
N GLY A 235 2.76 2.54 4.60
CA GLY A 235 2.32 2.50 3.21
C GLY A 235 3.51 2.33 2.27
N ILE A 236 3.41 1.41 1.32
CA ILE A 236 4.38 1.24 0.23
C ILE A 236 3.66 1.45 -1.09
N ILE A 237 4.14 2.47 -1.80
CA ILE A 237 3.71 2.82 -3.14
C ILE A 237 4.92 2.63 -4.07
N PHE A 238 4.69 2.07 -5.25
CA PHE A 238 5.77 1.58 -6.10
C PHE A 238 6.32 2.63 -7.07
N HIS A 239 5.54 3.64 -7.45
CA HIS A 239 6.02 4.75 -8.27
C HIS A 239 6.57 5.88 -7.39
N ASP A 240 7.47 6.70 -7.93
CA ASP A 240 7.91 7.93 -7.26
C ASP A 240 6.94 9.08 -7.53
N ALA A 241 7.00 10.14 -6.73
CA ALA A 241 6.15 11.32 -6.86
C ALA A 241 6.91 12.51 -7.45
N VAL A 242 6.15 13.47 -8.00
CA VAL A 242 6.67 14.79 -8.37
C VAL A 242 7.14 15.57 -7.14
N ASN A 243 7.89 16.65 -7.38
CA ASN A 243 8.28 17.61 -6.34
C ASN A 243 7.08 18.29 -5.67
#